data_AF-A0A2V6Q0V4-F1
#
_entry.id   AF-A0A2V6Q0V4-F1
#
_cell.length_a   1.000
_cell.length_b   1.000
_cell.length_c   1.000
_cell.angle_alpha   90.00
_cell.angle_beta   90.00
_cell.angle_gamma   90.00
#
_symmetry.space_group_name_H-M   'P 1'
#
loop_
_entity.id
_entity.type
_entity.pdbx_description
1 polymer ?
#
loop_
_entity_poly.entity_id
_entity_poly.type
_entity_poly.pdbx_seq_one_letter_code
_entity_poly.pdbx_strand_id
1 'polypeptide(L)'
;MRPARLVLAVLLLLAACAAPLRPLGIAAPEARITLLQVNDVYTLDAVDDGRRGGFARLATLIKRVRRENPATLVALAGDTISPSVASMVLRGEQMIAGLNAVGLDLATFGNHEFDFGPALLRERMRESTFTWVSANVLDRRSGQPFGGARPDVTLTVAGVRLGVFGLTTPETARTSNPGADVEFRDPIAVARMVSGDMRKGGAQLVVAVTHQHLAADRALAAAPGVDVDVVLGGHEHEPLVAEEGKTLITKAGSDARYVVQVDLWFGSDGHLRERSWSFREVSARIEPDPDVAKVVAAYAERLGRELDVVVGRTTTPLEARRAPLRTQETNLGDFVADAMRARLKTDVAMLNGGGIRSDRVVQPGPLTRRDVASLLPFGNVVVVLEVTGRQLREALEHGLAQRDREGGGFLQIGGIALTFDPSRAAGSRIVTAKVGDAPLDPERRYTAAVVEYLVRGGDGFTSFRDARVLTDAASGPILADVLLEAITAAGTIAPVVDGRIHATQ
;
A
#
# COMPACT_ATOMS: atom_id res chain seq x y z
N MET A 1 46.90 -75.88 -31.97
CA MET A 1 47.74 -74.66 -31.94
C MET A 1 46.80 -73.46 -31.75
N ARG A 2 46.79 -72.87 -30.55
CA ARG A 2 45.78 -71.90 -30.08
C ARG A 2 46.41 -70.51 -29.88
N PRO A 3 45.73 -69.40 -30.26
CA PRO A 3 46.22 -68.05 -30.10
C PRO A 3 45.85 -67.53 -28.71
N ALA A 4 46.83 -67.20 -27.87
CA ALA A 4 46.58 -66.68 -26.51
C ALA A 4 47.51 -65.53 -26.09
N ARG A 5 48.26 -64.91 -27.02
CA ARG A 5 49.31 -63.94 -26.67
C ARG A 5 49.13 -62.51 -27.18
N LEU A 6 48.05 -62.18 -27.87
CA LEU A 6 47.85 -60.81 -28.39
C LEU A 6 46.87 -59.93 -27.60
N VAL A 7 46.13 -60.48 -26.63
CA VAL A 7 45.08 -59.72 -25.89
C VAL A 7 45.64 -58.97 -24.67
N LEU A 8 46.83 -59.34 -24.18
CA LEU A 8 47.37 -58.75 -22.94
C LEU A 8 48.09 -57.40 -23.14
N ALA A 9 48.52 -57.07 -24.36
CA ALA A 9 49.25 -55.83 -24.62
C ALA A 9 48.35 -54.60 -24.85
N VAL A 10 47.08 -54.80 -25.22
CA VAL A 10 46.13 -53.69 -25.45
C VAL A 10 45.44 -53.26 -24.14
N LEU A 11 45.34 -54.14 -23.14
CA LEU A 11 44.73 -53.83 -21.84
C LEU A 11 45.62 -52.97 -20.93
N LEU A 12 46.95 -52.94 -21.16
CA LEU A 12 47.88 -52.12 -20.37
C LEU A 12 48.06 -50.68 -20.88
N LEU A 13 47.64 -50.38 -22.11
CA LEU A 13 47.68 -49.02 -22.68
C LEU A 13 46.40 -48.21 -22.44
N LEU A 14 45.28 -48.86 -22.10
CA LEU A 14 44.03 -48.18 -21.70
C LEU A 14 43.97 -47.81 -20.21
N ALA A 15 44.86 -48.35 -19.38
CA ALA A 15 44.94 -48.03 -17.95
C ALA A 15 45.73 -46.74 -17.64
N ALA A 16 46.45 -46.17 -18.62
CA ALA A 16 47.32 -45.00 -18.43
C ALA A 16 46.66 -43.65 -18.74
N CYS A 17 45.40 -43.62 -19.21
CA CYS A 17 44.67 -42.38 -19.49
C CYS A 17 43.45 -42.14 -18.58
N ALA A 18 43.22 -42.98 -17.57
CA ALA A 18 42.22 -42.73 -16.54
C ALA A 18 42.82 -41.83 -15.44
N ALA A 19 43.20 -40.60 -15.80
CA ALA A 19 43.27 -39.55 -14.78
C ALA A 19 41.86 -39.45 -14.20
N PRO A 20 41.65 -39.55 -12.86
CA PRO A 20 40.35 -39.28 -12.30
C PRO A 20 39.97 -37.87 -12.74
N LEU A 21 38.87 -37.75 -13.47
CA LEU A 21 38.19 -36.46 -13.64
C LEU A 21 38.00 -35.94 -12.22
N ARG A 22 38.86 -35.00 -11.79
CA ARG A 22 38.57 -34.20 -10.61
C ARG A 22 37.19 -33.63 -10.91
N PRO A 23 36.15 -33.91 -10.10
CA PRO A 23 34.95 -33.12 -10.22
C PRO A 23 35.43 -31.67 -10.19
N LEU A 24 35.02 -30.87 -11.18
CA LEU A 24 35.08 -29.42 -11.09
C LEU A 24 34.23 -29.09 -9.88
N GLY A 25 34.83 -29.19 -8.70
CA GLY A 25 34.22 -28.86 -7.44
C GLY A 25 34.02 -27.37 -7.51
N ILE A 26 32.80 -26.98 -7.86
CA ILE A 26 32.31 -25.68 -7.42
C ILE A 26 32.49 -25.75 -5.90
N ALA A 27 33.46 -24.99 -5.38
CA ALA A 27 33.71 -24.94 -3.96
C ALA A 27 32.38 -24.64 -3.27
N ALA A 28 32.00 -25.48 -2.31
CA ALA A 28 30.75 -25.29 -1.59
C ALA A 28 30.73 -23.87 -1.00
N PRO A 29 29.61 -23.14 -1.08
CA PRO A 29 29.54 -21.78 -0.55
C PRO A 29 29.84 -21.78 0.96
N GLU A 30 30.68 -20.84 1.40
CA GLU A 30 31.16 -20.75 2.78
C GLU A 30 30.25 -19.87 3.67
N ALA A 31 29.49 -18.97 3.06
CA ALA A 31 28.57 -18.09 3.76
C ALA A 31 27.20 -18.06 3.10
N ARG A 32 26.15 -18.04 3.93
CA ARG A 32 24.76 -17.81 3.51
C ARG A 32 24.21 -16.58 4.22
N ILE A 33 23.81 -15.57 3.47
CA ILE A 33 23.04 -14.42 3.97
C ILE A 33 21.59 -14.62 3.57
N THR A 34 20.67 -14.39 4.51
CA THR A 34 19.23 -14.39 4.24
C THR A 34 18.68 -12.98 4.40
N LEU A 35 17.93 -12.50 3.41
CA LEU A 35 17.15 -11.27 3.49
C LEU A 35 15.67 -11.64 3.55
N LEU A 36 14.99 -11.18 4.59
CA LEU A 36 13.54 -11.28 4.74
C LEU A 36 12.92 -9.93 4.46
N GLN A 37 11.90 -9.90 3.62
CA GLN A 37 11.22 -8.69 3.21
C GLN A 37 9.73 -8.77 3.50
N VAL A 38 9.21 -7.67 4.03
CA VAL A 38 7.80 -7.29 4.01
C VAL A 38 7.67 -5.87 3.44
N ASN A 39 6.49 -5.51 2.96
CA ASN A 39 6.16 -4.17 2.46
C ASN A 39 4.64 -3.97 2.58
N ASP A 40 4.19 -2.71 2.59
CA ASP A 40 2.78 -2.34 2.47
C ASP A 40 1.91 -3.05 3.52
N VAL A 41 2.28 -2.87 4.80
CA VAL A 41 1.69 -3.58 5.93
C VAL A 41 0.89 -2.61 6.79
N TYR A 42 -0.44 -2.69 6.73
CA TYR A 42 -1.31 -1.65 7.29
C TYR A 42 -2.01 -2.04 8.60
N THR A 43 -1.86 -3.30 9.02
CA THR A 43 -2.52 -3.83 10.22
C THR A 43 -1.62 -4.78 11.01
N LEU A 44 -1.83 -4.83 12.32
CA LEU A 44 -1.18 -5.78 13.23
C LEU A 44 -1.82 -7.16 13.16
N ASP A 45 -3.13 -7.20 12.90
CA ASP A 45 -3.95 -8.39 12.95
C ASP A 45 -3.81 -9.25 11.69
N ALA A 46 -4.25 -10.51 11.80
CA ALA A 46 -4.39 -11.36 10.63
C ALA A 46 -5.53 -10.85 9.73
N VAL A 47 -5.30 -10.90 8.43
CA VAL A 47 -6.24 -10.56 7.36
C VAL A 47 -6.89 -11.81 6.79
N ASP A 48 -7.77 -11.62 5.81
CA ASP A 48 -8.46 -12.68 5.08
C ASP A 48 -9.24 -13.63 6.02
N ASP A 49 -10.02 -13.05 6.93
CA ASP A 49 -10.77 -13.75 7.98
C ASP A 49 -9.86 -14.55 8.94
N GLY A 50 -8.69 -13.98 9.24
CA GLY A 50 -7.71 -14.58 10.14
C GLY A 50 -6.85 -15.68 9.50
N ARG A 51 -6.99 -15.92 8.19
CA ARG A 51 -6.24 -16.98 7.48
C ARG A 51 -4.79 -16.62 7.19
N ARG A 52 -4.48 -15.32 7.01
CA ARG A 52 -3.15 -14.86 6.57
C ARG A 52 -2.68 -13.63 7.34
N GLY A 53 -1.38 -13.39 7.31
CA GLY A 53 -0.76 -12.23 7.96
C GLY A 53 -0.80 -12.29 9.49
N GLY A 54 -0.65 -11.10 10.08
CA GLY A 54 -0.61 -10.89 11.53
C GLY A 54 0.81 -10.89 12.10
N PHE A 55 1.12 -9.87 12.88
CA PHE A 55 2.48 -9.60 13.37
C PHE A 55 2.99 -10.70 14.30
N ALA A 56 2.11 -11.29 15.11
CA ALA A 56 2.50 -12.37 16.00
C ALA A 56 2.97 -13.62 15.22
N ARG A 57 2.30 -13.95 14.10
CA ARG A 57 2.71 -15.07 13.24
C ARG A 57 3.96 -14.74 12.44
N LEU A 58 4.05 -13.50 11.95
CA LEU A 58 5.24 -12.97 11.27
C LEU A 58 6.48 -13.08 12.17
N ALA A 59 6.36 -12.70 13.45
CA ALA A 59 7.44 -12.80 14.42
C ALA A 59 7.90 -14.25 14.63
N THR A 60 6.98 -15.21 14.73
CA THR A 60 7.32 -16.64 14.81
C THR A 60 8.08 -17.11 13.57
N LEU A 61 7.65 -16.69 12.38
CA LEU A 61 8.32 -17.02 11.12
C LEU A 61 9.74 -16.46 11.09
N ILE A 62 9.92 -15.16 11.40
CA ILE A 62 11.23 -14.50 11.44
C ILE A 62 12.15 -15.18 12.46
N LYS A 63 11.66 -15.44 13.68
CA LYS A 63 12.42 -16.14 14.73
C LYS A 63 12.83 -17.55 14.27
N ARG A 64 11.99 -18.25 13.49
CA ARG A 64 12.35 -19.56 12.92
C ARG A 64 13.50 -19.42 11.91
N VAL A 65 13.40 -18.50 10.95
CA VAL A 65 14.44 -18.30 9.94
C VAL A 65 15.75 -17.85 10.59
N ARG A 66 15.73 -16.93 11.55
CA ARG A 66 16.94 -16.50 12.29
C ARG A 66 17.61 -17.64 13.07
N ARG A 67 16.85 -18.62 13.56
CA ARG A 67 17.43 -19.84 14.18
C ARG A 67 18.08 -20.75 13.15
N GLU A 68 17.51 -20.86 11.96
CA GLU A 68 18.07 -21.65 10.84
C GLU A 68 19.30 -20.96 10.21
N ASN A 69 19.31 -19.62 10.19
CA ASN A 69 20.41 -18.81 9.73
C ASN A 69 20.57 -17.53 10.58
N PRO A 70 21.55 -17.46 11.50
CA PRO A 70 21.80 -16.23 12.26
C PRO A 70 22.19 -15.03 11.39
N ALA A 71 22.72 -15.27 10.18
CA ALA A 71 23.03 -14.26 9.18
C ALA A 71 21.77 -13.82 8.39
N THR A 72 20.73 -13.43 9.12
CA THR A 72 19.43 -13.01 8.56
C THR A 72 19.13 -11.55 8.88
N LEU A 73 18.79 -10.76 7.87
CA LEU A 73 18.28 -9.39 8.02
C LEU A 73 16.82 -9.30 7.60
N VAL A 74 16.03 -8.51 8.31
CA VAL A 74 14.61 -8.26 8.04
C VAL A 74 14.42 -6.80 7.67
N ALA A 75 13.89 -6.56 6.47
CA ALA A 75 13.64 -5.24 5.93
C ALA A 75 12.15 -4.99 5.66
N LEU A 76 11.70 -3.77 5.94
CA LEU A 76 10.41 -3.25 5.55
C LEU A 76 10.60 -2.26 4.40
N ALA A 77 9.98 -2.53 3.25
CA ALA A 77 10.06 -1.68 2.08
C ALA A 77 8.95 -0.62 2.04
N GLY A 78 8.74 0.13 3.14
CA GLY A 78 7.79 1.24 3.24
C GLY A 78 6.31 0.87 3.37
N ASP A 79 5.48 1.91 3.53
CA ASP A 79 4.03 1.93 3.70
C ASP A 79 3.53 1.05 4.85
N THR A 80 3.68 1.57 6.07
CA THR A 80 3.17 0.90 7.27
C THR A 80 2.43 1.82 8.23
N ILE A 81 2.75 3.11 8.27
CA ILE A 81 2.17 4.03 9.28
C ILE A 81 0.68 4.30 9.03
N SER A 82 0.23 4.27 7.78
CA SER A 82 -1.10 4.65 7.28
C SER A 82 -1.42 3.78 6.03
N PRO A 83 -2.67 3.58 5.56
CA PRO A 83 -3.93 4.24 5.94
C PRO A 83 -4.99 3.33 6.56
N SER A 84 -4.67 2.59 7.62
CA SER A 84 -5.68 1.80 8.33
C SER A 84 -6.55 2.64 9.28
N VAL A 85 -7.77 2.18 9.56
CA VAL A 85 -8.64 2.76 10.60
C VAL A 85 -7.91 2.87 11.94
N ALA A 86 -7.13 1.84 12.29
CA ALA A 86 -6.30 1.86 13.49
C ALA A 86 -5.30 3.02 13.45
N SER A 87 -4.64 3.25 12.32
CA SER A 87 -3.72 4.38 12.13
C SER A 87 -4.39 5.74 12.14
N MET A 88 -5.65 5.87 11.72
CA MET A 88 -6.38 7.13 11.85
C MET A 88 -6.59 7.53 13.32
N VAL A 89 -6.72 6.54 14.20
CA VAL A 89 -6.95 6.75 15.63
C VAL A 89 -5.62 6.86 16.40
N LEU A 90 -4.75 5.88 16.18
CA LEU A 90 -3.49 5.68 16.92
C LEU A 90 -2.29 6.31 16.23
N ARG A 91 -2.50 6.93 15.06
CA ARG A 91 -1.49 7.70 14.31
C ARG A 91 -0.22 6.89 14.05
N GLY A 92 -0.35 5.59 13.75
CA GLY A 92 0.77 4.69 13.43
C GLY A 92 1.63 4.23 14.62
N GLU A 93 1.34 4.68 15.85
CA GLU A 93 2.08 4.26 17.05
C GLU A 93 2.05 2.72 17.21
N GLN A 94 0.89 2.12 16.96
CA GLN A 94 0.67 0.69 17.03
C GLN A 94 1.54 -0.08 16.02
N MET A 95 1.75 0.49 14.83
CA MET A 95 2.54 -0.14 13.78
C MET A 95 4.01 -0.17 14.18
N ILE A 96 4.55 0.94 14.67
CA ILE A 96 5.93 1.01 15.16
C ILE A 96 6.15 0.05 16.33
N ALA A 97 5.24 0.05 17.31
CA ALA A 97 5.32 -0.88 18.44
C ALA A 97 5.28 -2.36 18.00
N GLY A 98 4.41 -2.69 17.04
CA GLY A 98 4.36 -4.01 16.43
C GLY A 98 5.67 -4.38 15.72
N LEU A 99 6.22 -3.50 14.89
CA LEU A 99 7.44 -3.74 14.12
C LEU A 99 8.67 -3.89 15.02
N ASN A 100 8.74 -3.09 16.09
CA ASN A 100 9.74 -3.25 17.14
C ASN A 100 9.65 -4.65 17.78
N ALA A 101 8.44 -5.10 18.12
CA ALA A 101 8.22 -6.41 18.75
C ALA A 101 8.48 -7.60 17.81
N VAL A 102 8.19 -7.44 16.52
CA VAL A 102 8.52 -8.42 15.47
C VAL A 102 10.04 -8.58 15.30
N GLY A 103 10.81 -7.53 15.62
CA GLY A 103 12.26 -7.52 15.53
C GLY A 103 12.78 -7.18 14.14
N LEU A 104 12.21 -6.14 13.52
CA LEU A 104 12.68 -5.55 12.26
C LEU A 104 14.11 -5.02 12.40
N ASP A 105 14.94 -5.10 11.34
CA ASP A 105 16.29 -4.53 11.34
C ASP A 105 16.35 -3.19 10.61
N LEU A 106 15.70 -3.11 9.44
CA LEU A 106 15.78 -1.99 8.52
C LEU A 106 14.40 -1.61 7.98
N ALA A 107 14.17 -0.32 7.76
CA ALA A 107 12.99 0.18 7.04
C ALA A 107 13.36 1.34 6.11
N THR A 108 12.75 1.41 4.94
CA THR A 108 12.70 2.66 4.15
C THR A 108 11.34 3.34 4.32
N PHE A 109 11.23 4.60 3.92
CA PHE A 109 9.94 5.25 3.81
C PHE A 109 9.23 4.84 2.52
N GLY A 110 7.92 4.65 2.61
CA GLY A 110 6.97 4.79 1.52
C GLY A 110 6.24 6.12 1.56
N ASN A 111 5.23 6.27 0.71
CA ASN A 111 4.41 7.48 0.69
C ASN A 111 3.60 7.64 1.97
N HIS A 112 3.01 6.56 2.49
CA HIS A 112 2.09 6.60 3.62
C HIS A 112 2.76 6.85 4.98
N GLU A 113 4.10 6.86 5.04
CA GLU A 113 4.83 7.37 6.21
C GLU A 113 4.61 8.88 6.43
N PHE A 114 4.29 9.63 5.37
CA PHE A 114 4.14 11.09 5.42
C PHE A 114 2.69 11.56 5.59
N ASP A 115 1.71 10.65 5.70
CA ASP A 115 0.28 11.01 5.65
C ASP A 115 -0.13 11.92 6.81
N PHE A 116 0.44 11.69 7.99
CA PHE A 116 0.19 12.50 9.18
C PHE A 116 1.21 13.65 9.34
N GLY A 117 2.02 13.89 8.31
CA GLY A 117 3.00 14.96 8.26
C GLY A 117 4.35 14.65 8.88
N PRO A 118 5.37 15.48 8.57
CA PRO A 118 6.76 15.22 8.91
C PRO A 118 7.08 15.35 10.40
N ALA A 119 6.24 16.03 11.19
CA ALA A 119 6.43 16.11 12.64
C ALA A 119 6.13 14.76 13.31
N LEU A 120 4.98 14.17 12.98
CA LEU A 120 4.58 12.87 13.51
C LEU A 120 5.50 11.75 13.01
N LEU A 121 5.91 11.78 11.73
CA LEU A 121 6.86 10.79 11.24
C LEU A 121 8.17 10.80 12.04
N ARG A 122 8.70 11.98 12.39
CA ARG A 122 9.87 12.08 13.27
C ARG A 122 9.64 11.51 14.67
N GLU A 123 8.42 11.58 15.20
CA GLU A 123 8.06 10.91 16.46
C GLU A 123 8.11 9.38 16.30
N ARG A 124 7.46 8.85 15.26
CA ARG A 124 7.46 7.41 14.93
C ARG A 124 8.87 6.87 14.69
N MET A 125 9.72 7.64 14.04
CA MET A 125 11.14 7.30 13.86
C MET A 125 11.88 7.21 15.20
N ARG A 126 11.62 8.10 16.17
CA ARG A 126 12.25 8.05 17.50
C ARG A 126 11.77 6.87 18.34
N GLU A 127 10.55 6.41 18.12
CA GLU A 127 9.98 5.23 18.79
C GLU A 127 10.48 3.91 18.17
N SER A 128 11.10 3.95 17.00
CA SER A 128 11.56 2.78 16.27
C SER A 128 12.85 2.21 16.88
N THR A 129 12.92 0.89 17.07
CA THR A 129 14.14 0.18 17.50
C THR A 129 14.97 -0.34 16.32
N PHE A 130 14.48 -0.16 15.10
CA PHE A 130 15.12 -0.52 13.85
C PHE A 130 15.71 0.71 13.16
N THR A 131 16.58 0.49 12.17
CA THR A 131 17.23 1.59 11.45
C THR A 131 16.42 2.01 10.23
N TRP A 132 16.02 3.28 10.19
CA TRP A 132 15.49 3.91 8.98
C TRP A 132 16.62 4.20 8.00
N VAL A 133 16.52 3.69 6.78
CA VAL A 133 17.41 3.97 5.65
C VAL A 133 16.66 4.74 4.58
N SER A 134 17.19 5.88 4.15
CA SER A 134 16.65 6.66 3.03
C SER A 134 17.71 7.63 2.51
N ALA A 135 18.12 7.43 1.26
CA ALA A 135 19.17 8.23 0.62
C ALA A 135 18.61 9.44 -0.15
N ASN A 136 17.37 9.36 -0.64
CA ASN A 136 16.81 10.36 -1.54
C ASN A 136 15.74 11.25 -0.90
N VAL A 137 15.36 11.01 0.37
CA VAL A 137 14.43 11.88 1.09
C VAL A 137 15.18 12.73 2.09
N LEU A 138 15.19 14.05 1.85
CA LEU A 138 16.00 14.99 2.62
C LEU A 138 15.14 16.04 3.33
N ASP A 139 15.69 16.53 4.43
CA ASP A 139 15.25 17.78 5.04
C ASP A 139 15.92 18.96 4.30
N ARG A 140 15.13 19.77 3.59
CA ARG A 140 15.63 20.89 2.76
C ARG A 140 16.49 21.88 3.53
N ARG A 141 16.21 22.08 4.82
CA ARG A 141 16.89 23.10 5.64
C ARG A 141 18.31 22.66 5.96
N SER A 142 18.49 21.37 6.21
CA SER A 142 19.80 20.80 6.57
C SER A 142 20.56 20.19 5.39
N GLY A 143 19.85 19.82 4.31
CA GLY A 143 20.38 19.01 3.21
C GLY A 143 20.73 17.57 3.62
N GLN A 144 20.37 17.15 4.83
CA GLN A 144 20.62 15.81 5.37
C GLN A 144 19.40 14.90 5.16
N PRO A 145 19.58 13.56 5.22
CA PRO A 145 18.46 12.63 5.21
C PRO A 145 17.39 12.96 6.25
N PHE A 146 16.14 12.88 5.81
CA PHE A 146 14.99 13.28 6.61
C PHE A 146 14.93 12.53 7.94
N GLY A 147 14.60 13.25 9.02
CA GLY A 147 14.33 12.66 10.33
C GLY A 147 15.52 11.94 10.99
N GLY A 148 16.74 12.11 10.47
CA GLY A 148 17.91 11.38 10.94
C GLY A 148 18.02 9.96 10.40
N ALA A 149 17.27 9.63 9.34
CA ALA A 149 17.49 8.39 8.59
C ALA A 149 18.95 8.28 8.14
N ARG A 150 19.45 7.05 8.00
CA ARG A 150 20.76 6.82 7.42
C ARG A 150 20.62 6.86 5.89
N PRO A 151 21.51 7.56 5.16
CA PRO A 151 21.48 7.48 3.69
C PRO A 151 21.80 6.05 3.24
N ASP A 152 22.72 5.42 3.95
CA ASP A 152 23.14 4.04 3.78
C ASP A 152 23.65 3.43 5.10
N VAL A 153 23.74 2.11 5.12
CA VAL A 153 24.41 1.34 6.17
C VAL A 153 25.32 0.29 5.53
N THR A 154 26.51 0.11 6.11
CA THR A 154 27.40 -1.00 5.75
C THR A 154 27.51 -1.97 6.92
N LEU A 155 27.22 -3.24 6.67
CA LEU A 155 27.21 -4.32 7.64
C LEU A 155 28.22 -5.39 7.22
N THR A 156 28.80 -6.11 8.17
CA THR A 156 29.53 -7.35 7.89
C THR A 156 28.73 -8.52 8.44
N VAL A 157 28.20 -9.34 7.55
CA VAL A 157 27.31 -10.46 7.88
C VAL A 157 27.92 -11.73 7.33
N ALA A 158 28.16 -12.72 8.19
CA ALA A 158 28.85 -13.96 7.83
C ALA A 158 30.19 -13.73 7.08
N GLY A 159 30.94 -12.69 7.45
CA GLY A 159 32.21 -12.31 6.82
C GLY A 159 32.09 -11.55 5.50
N VAL A 160 30.87 -11.34 4.97
CA VAL A 160 30.61 -10.60 3.73
C VAL A 160 30.22 -9.16 4.06
N ARG A 161 30.83 -8.19 3.35
CA ARG A 161 30.50 -6.76 3.49
C ARG A 161 29.27 -6.41 2.65
N LEU A 162 28.16 -6.13 3.31
CA LEU A 162 26.88 -5.76 2.73
C LEU A 162 26.66 -4.25 2.86
N GLY A 163 26.35 -3.56 1.76
CA GLY A 163 25.83 -2.19 1.75
C GLY A 163 24.32 -2.18 1.54
N VAL A 164 23.57 -1.43 2.37
CA VAL A 164 22.12 -1.27 2.23
C VAL A 164 21.75 0.21 2.21
N PHE A 165 20.90 0.63 1.29
CA PHE A 165 20.37 2.00 1.24
C PHE A 165 18.89 2.01 0.91
N GLY A 166 18.19 3.08 1.29
CA GLY A 166 16.75 3.22 1.09
C GLY A 166 16.41 4.22 -0.01
N LEU A 167 15.31 4.00 -0.72
CA LEU A 167 14.74 4.96 -1.66
C LEU A 167 13.22 5.03 -1.56
N THR A 168 12.67 6.22 -1.76
CA THR A 168 11.23 6.48 -1.77
C THR A 168 10.85 7.18 -3.06
N THR A 169 9.72 6.82 -3.66
CA THR A 169 9.23 7.47 -4.88
C THR A 169 9.09 9.00 -4.70
N PRO A 170 9.58 9.84 -5.65
CA PRO A 170 9.35 11.27 -5.60
C PRO A 170 7.88 11.67 -5.72
N GLU A 171 7.02 10.74 -6.16
CA GLU A 171 5.57 10.94 -6.20
C GLU A 171 4.99 11.23 -4.82
N THR A 172 5.64 10.82 -3.73
CA THR A 172 5.24 11.15 -2.34
C THR A 172 5.05 12.64 -2.10
N ALA A 173 5.76 13.52 -2.82
CA ALA A 173 5.54 14.97 -2.76
C ALA A 173 4.13 15.40 -3.14
N ARG A 174 3.42 14.56 -3.89
CA ARG A 174 2.02 14.73 -4.32
C ARG A 174 1.11 13.74 -3.60
N THR A 175 1.60 12.51 -3.34
CA THR A 175 0.84 11.37 -2.83
C THR A 175 0.65 11.25 -1.34
N SER A 176 1.17 12.22 -0.58
CA SER A 176 1.02 12.27 0.86
C SER A 176 1.18 13.72 1.35
N ASN A 177 1.46 13.90 2.65
CA ASN A 177 1.58 15.20 3.30
C ASN A 177 3.00 15.52 3.81
N PRO A 178 4.08 15.40 3.00
CA PRO A 178 5.44 15.59 3.49
C PRO A 178 5.78 17.05 3.83
N GLY A 179 5.02 18.01 3.30
CA GLY A 179 5.23 19.45 3.52
C GLY A 179 6.39 20.02 2.69
N ALA A 180 6.50 21.36 2.67
CA ALA A 180 7.45 22.06 1.80
C ALA A 180 8.92 21.84 2.17
N ASP A 181 9.22 21.50 3.43
CA ASP A 181 10.58 21.32 3.94
C ASP A 181 11.17 19.94 3.63
N VAL A 182 10.42 19.03 3.03
CA VAL A 182 10.89 17.71 2.62
C VAL A 182 11.16 17.70 1.11
N GLU A 183 12.31 17.18 0.71
CA GLU A 183 12.73 17.05 -0.68
C GLU A 183 12.90 15.58 -1.04
N PHE A 184 12.31 15.19 -2.18
CA PHE A 184 12.51 13.87 -2.77
C PHE A 184 13.38 14.03 -4.02
N ARG A 185 14.59 13.47 -3.98
CA ARG A 185 15.54 13.48 -5.09
C ARG A 185 15.31 12.32 -6.05
N ASP A 186 15.80 12.49 -7.29
CA ASP A 186 15.76 11.45 -8.32
C ASP A 186 16.40 10.14 -7.82
N PRO A 187 15.62 9.04 -7.74
CA PRO A 187 16.11 7.78 -7.19
C PRO A 187 17.29 7.21 -7.98
N ILE A 188 17.31 7.35 -9.30
CA ILE A 188 18.38 6.78 -10.16
C ILE A 188 19.70 7.52 -9.95
N ALA A 189 19.67 8.86 -9.94
CA ALA A 189 20.87 9.66 -9.67
C ALA A 189 21.44 9.37 -8.28
N VAL A 190 20.58 9.27 -7.26
CA VAL A 190 21.00 8.94 -5.89
C VAL A 190 21.55 7.51 -5.82
N ALA A 191 20.86 6.53 -6.40
CA ALA A 191 21.31 5.14 -6.42
C ALA A 191 22.68 4.98 -7.08
N ARG A 192 22.93 5.66 -8.20
CA ARG A 192 24.23 5.64 -8.90
C ARG A 192 25.36 6.10 -7.99
N MET A 193 25.14 7.19 -7.26
CA MET A 193 26.12 7.74 -6.32
C MET A 193 26.35 6.78 -5.15
N VAL A 194 25.28 6.40 -4.44
CA VAL A 194 25.38 5.61 -3.20
C VAL A 194 25.91 4.20 -3.47
N SER A 195 25.39 3.51 -4.50
CA SER A 195 25.88 2.17 -4.86
C SER A 195 27.35 2.20 -5.31
N GLY A 196 27.74 3.19 -6.11
CA GLY A 196 29.13 3.39 -6.52
C GLY A 196 30.07 3.61 -5.32
N ASP A 197 29.65 4.42 -4.35
CA ASP A 197 30.46 4.70 -3.16
C ASP A 197 30.54 3.50 -2.22
N MET A 198 29.46 2.73 -2.05
CA MET A 198 29.48 1.45 -1.34
C MET A 198 30.47 0.46 -1.97
N ARG A 199 30.46 0.33 -3.30
CA ARG A 199 31.39 -0.55 -4.04
C ARG A 199 32.83 -0.12 -3.88
N LYS A 200 33.14 1.17 -4.00
CA LYS A 200 34.48 1.71 -3.71
C LYS A 200 34.88 1.45 -2.25
N GLY A 201 33.92 1.48 -1.33
CA GLY A 201 34.07 1.10 0.07
C GLY A 201 34.22 -0.41 0.31
N GLY A 202 34.24 -1.23 -0.74
CA GLY A 202 34.45 -2.68 -0.68
C GLY A 202 33.19 -3.49 -0.39
N ALA A 203 31.98 -2.94 -0.56
CA ALA A 203 30.75 -3.72 -0.45
C ALA A 203 30.72 -4.84 -1.51
N GLN A 204 30.61 -6.08 -1.04
CA GLN A 204 30.53 -7.29 -1.87
C GLN A 204 29.09 -7.56 -2.31
N LEU A 205 28.12 -7.10 -1.53
CA LEU A 205 26.70 -7.15 -1.84
C LEU A 205 26.11 -5.75 -1.64
N VAL A 206 25.32 -5.26 -2.60
CA VAL A 206 24.60 -3.99 -2.49
C VAL A 206 23.10 -4.25 -2.61
N VAL A 207 22.35 -3.85 -1.58
CA VAL A 207 20.90 -4.02 -1.47
C VAL A 207 20.22 -2.65 -1.43
N ALA A 208 19.25 -2.44 -2.31
CA ALA A 208 18.37 -1.27 -2.24
C ALA A 208 17.04 -1.68 -1.60
N VAL A 209 16.61 -0.99 -0.55
CA VAL A 209 15.25 -1.12 0.01
C VAL A 209 14.42 0.02 -0.57
N THR A 210 13.49 -0.28 -1.46
CA THR A 210 12.80 0.74 -2.26
C THR A 210 11.31 0.77 -1.99
N HIS A 211 10.70 1.94 -2.01
CA HIS A 211 9.25 2.08 -2.07
C HIS A 211 8.88 2.84 -3.33
N GLN A 212 8.80 2.09 -4.44
CA GLN A 212 8.61 2.60 -5.79
C GLN A 212 7.86 1.55 -6.61
N HIS A 213 7.20 1.98 -7.69
CA HIS A 213 6.62 1.04 -8.64
C HIS A 213 7.66 0.07 -9.23
N LEU A 214 7.24 -1.14 -9.57
CA LEU A 214 8.09 -2.15 -10.24
C LEU A 214 8.77 -1.61 -11.50
N ALA A 215 8.07 -0.76 -12.27
CA ALA A 215 8.63 -0.14 -13.47
C ALA A 215 9.82 0.78 -13.13
N ALA A 216 9.75 1.52 -12.03
CA ALA A 216 10.82 2.38 -11.55
C ALA A 216 12.00 1.56 -10.99
N ASP A 217 11.72 0.48 -10.26
CA ASP A 217 12.76 -0.44 -9.78
C ASP A 217 13.52 -1.10 -10.95
N ARG A 218 12.82 -1.51 -12.02
CA ARG A 218 13.47 -2.01 -13.25
C ARG A 218 14.30 -0.92 -13.94
N ALA A 219 13.75 0.29 -14.08
CA ALA A 219 14.49 1.41 -14.67
C ALA A 219 15.76 1.74 -13.86
N LEU A 220 15.69 1.68 -12.53
CA LEU A 220 16.83 1.86 -11.64
C LEU A 220 17.88 0.76 -11.82
N ALA A 221 17.46 -0.52 -11.87
CA ALA A 221 18.36 -1.64 -12.08
C ALA A 221 19.03 -1.64 -13.47
N ALA A 222 18.34 -1.16 -14.50
CA ALA A 222 18.87 -1.04 -15.86
C ALA A 222 19.73 0.22 -16.08
N ALA A 223 19.70 1.18 -15.15
CA ALA A 223 20.34 2.47 -15.36
C ALA A 223 21.88 2.38 -15.38
N PRO A 224 22.56 3.00 -16.37
CA PRO A 224 24.01 3.02 -16.41
C PRO A 224 24.64 3.60 -15.14
N GLY A 225 25.62 2.87 -14.59
CA GLY A 225 26.37 3.26 -13.39
C GLY A 225 25.68 2.93 -12.06
N VAL A 226 24.46 2.39 -12.07
CA VAL A 226 23.84 1.84 -10.85
C VAL A 226 24.34 0.40 -10.65
N ASP A 227 24.89 0.11 -9.47
CA ASP A 227 25.44 -1.21 -9.13
C ASP A 227 24.74 -1.80 -7.90
N VAL A 228 23.57 -2.39 -8.12
CA VAL A 228 22.74 -3.04 -7.11
C VAL A 228 22.62 -4.53 -7.45
N ASP A 229 22.62 -5.40 -6.45
CA ASP A 229 22.45 -6.85 -6.65
C ASP A 229 21.02 -7.31 -6.33
N VAL A 230 20.40 -6.69 -5.31
CA VAL A 230 19.03 -7.00 -4.87
C VAL A 230 18.28 -5.71 -4.57
N VAL A 231 17.05 -5.62 -5.06
CA VAL A 231 16.06 -4.60 -4.72
C VAL A 231 14.95 -5.28 -3.91
N LEU A 232 14.81 -4.87 -2.65
CA LEU A 232 13.69 -5.24 -1.78
C LEU A 232 12.64 -4.10 -1.88
N GLY A 233 11.68 -4.25 -2.78
CA GLY A 233 10.74 -3.21 -3.17
C GLY A 233 9.34 -3.26 -2.50
N GLY A 234 8.68 -2.13 -2.39
CA GLY A 234 7.27 -2.01 -1.94
C GLY A 234 6.37 -1.37 -2.97
N HIS A 235 5.27 -0.75 -2.54
CA HIS A 235 4.31 0.05 -3.32
C HIS A 235 3.33 -0.76 -4.18
N GLU A 236 3.74 -1.92 -4.70
CA GLU A 236 2.79 -2.91 -5.21
C GLU A 236 2.26 -3.79 -4.07
N HIS A 237 0.94 -3.92 -4.01
CA HIS A 237 0.27 -4.71 -2.97
C HIS A 237 0.23 -6.22 -3.27
N GLU A 238 0.69 -6.61 -4.47
CA GLU A 238 0.69 -7.97 -4.97
C GLU A 238 2.10 -8.60 -4.88
N PRO A 239 2.22 -9.90 -4.56
CA PRO A 239 3.52 -10.57 -4.53
C PRO A 239 4.14 -10.62 -5.93
N LEU A 240 5.36 -10.08 -6.09
CA LEU A 240 6.03 -9.97 -7.38
C LEU A 240 7.52 -10.28 -7.27
N VAL A 241 8.05 -10.89 -8.33
CA VAL A 241 9.49 -11.07 -8.54
C VAL A 241 9.83 -10.72 -9.97
N ALA A 242 10.94 -10.02 -10.17
CA ALA A 242 11.51 -9.73 -11.46
C ALA A 242 13.04 -9.80 -11.40
N GLU A 243 13.66 -9.94 -12.55
CA GLU A 243 15.09 -9.74 -12.72
C GLU A 243 15.32 -8.71 -13.81
N GLU A 244 16.31 -7.85 -13.61
CA GLU A 244 16.76 -6.85 -14.58
C GLU A 244 18.28 -6.87 -14.61
N GLY A 245 18.85 -7.38 -15.71
CA GLY A 245 20.26 -7.73 -15.77
C GLY A 245 20.66 -8.68 -14.64
N LYS A 246 21.60 -8.27 -13.80
CA LYS A 246 22.02 -9.04 -12.61
C LYS A 246 21.14 -8.81 -11.39
N THR A 247 20.28 -7.81 -11.39
CA THR A 247 19.57 -7.36 -10.19
C THR A 247 18.32 -8.20 -9.97
N LEU A 248 18.17 -8.80 -8.78
CA LEU A 248 16.92 -9.41 -8.34
C LEU A 248 16.01 -8.33 -7.76
N ILE A 249 14.73 -8.30 -8.14
CA ILE A 249 13.74 -7.36 -7.63
C ILE A 249 12.60 -8.16 -7.00
N THR A 250 12.30 -7.93 -5.73
CA THR A 250 11.24 -8.65 -5.00
C THR A 250 10.26 -7.71 -4.32
N LYS A 251 8.97 -8.09 -4.30
CA LYS A 251 7.89 -7.42 -3.57
C LYS A 251 7.03 -8.48 -2.89
N ALA A 252 6.79 -8.33 -1.59
CA ALA A 252 6.13 -9.33 -0.75
C ALA A 252 4.59 -9.27 -0.80
N GLY A 253 4.03 -8.33 -1.54
CA GLY A 253 2.60 -8.04 -1.52
C GLY A 253 2.25 -7.11 -0.37
N SER A 254 1.16 -7.37 0.35
CA SER A 254 0.65 -6.48 1.41
C SER A 254 0.20 -7.22 2.66
N ASP A 255 0.07 -6.48 3.77
CA ASP A 255 -0.40 -6.91 5.10
C ASP A 255 0.33 -8.13 5.67
N ALA A 256 1.59 -8.29 5.28
CA ALA A 256 2.43 -9.42 5.65
C ALA A 256 1.75 -10.78 5.36
N ARG A 257 0.87 -10.87 4.34
CA ARG A 257 0.33 -12.17 3.87
C ARG A 257 1.46 -13.13 3.50
N TYR A 258 2.53 -12.58 2.95
CA TYR A 258 3.77 -13.27 2.64
C TYR A 258 4.98 -12.50 3.17
N VAL A 259 6.05 -13.25 3.40
CA VAL A 259 7.41 -12.73 3.54
C VAL A 259 8.20 -13.23 2.34
N VAL A 260 8.93 -12.37 1.64
CA VAL A 260 9.91 -12.84 0.66
C VAL A 260 11.19 -13.18 1.40
N GLN A 261 11.64 -14.41 1.25
CA GLN A 261 12.95 -14.86 1.72
C GLN A 261 13.88 -14.94 0.51
N VAL A 262 14.96 -14.17 0.53
CA VAL A 262 16.05 -14.24 -0.45
C VAL A 262 17.27 -14.82 0.26
N ASP A 263 17.75 -15.96 -0.22
CA ASP A 263 18.99 -16.58 0.27
C ASP A 263 20.11 -16.33 -0.74
N LEU A 264 21.28 -15.90 -0.24
CA LEU A 264 22.45 -15.50 -1.02
C LEU A 264 23.67 -16.28 -0.52
N TRP A 265 24.28 -17.06 -1.40
CA TRP A 265 25.42 -17.91 -1.08
C TRP A 265 26.71 -17.36 -1.67
N PHE A 266 27.71 -17.19 -0.81
CA PHE A 266 29.00 -16.59 -1.17
C PHE A 266 30.13 -17.62 -1.10
N GLY A 267 31.08 -17.50 -2.02
CA GLY A 267 32.34 -18.25 -1.98
C GLY A 267 33.33 -17.65 -0.98
N SER A 268 34.44 -18.35 -0.75
CA SER A 268 35.54 -17.91 0.12
C SER A 268 36.24 -16.62 -0.34
N ASP A 269 36.13 -16.30 -1.62
CA ASP A 269 36.58 -15.04 -2.21
C ASP A 269 35.59 -13.88 -1.99
N GLY A 270 34.46 -14.17 -1.32
CA GLY A 270 33.40 -13.21 -1.02
C GLY A 270 32.58 -12.77 -2.23
N HIS A 271 32.64 -13.52 -3.33
CA HIS A 271 31.78 -13.33 -4.49
C HIS A 271 30.49 -14.16 -4.37
N LEU A 272 29.37 -13.57 -4.78
CA LEU A 272 28.08 -14.26 -4.86
C LEU A 272 28.17 -15.41 -5.86
N ARG A 273 27.77 -16.62 -5.45
CA ARG A 273 27.78 -17.83 -6.27
C ARG A 273 26.38 -18.22 -6.71
N GLU A 274 25.44 -18.15 -5.79
CA GLU A 274 24.07 -18.60 -6.00
C GLU A 274 23.13 -17.70 -5.21
N ARG A 275 21.91 -17.54 -5.75
CA ARG A 275 20.80 -16.92 -5.05
C ARG A 275 19.53 -17.73 -5.26
N SER A 276 18.65 -17.71 -4.27
CA SER A 276 17.29 -18.22 -4.42
C SER A 276 16.32 -17.30 -3.70
N TRP A 277 15.05 -17.41 -4.07
CA TRP A 277 13.99 -16.65 -3.43
C TRP A 277 12.75 -17.53 -3.24
N SER A 278 11.96 -17.23 -2.21
CA SER A 278 10.67 -17.89 -1.99
C SER A 278 9.68 -16.98 -1.26
N PHE A 279 8.40 -17.13 -1.58
CA PHE A 279 7.32 -16.55 -0.78
C PHE A 279 6.97 -17.48 0.37
N ARG A 280 7.11 -16.99 1.59
CA ARG A 280 6.73 -17.70 2.81
C ARG A 280 5.39 -17.15 3.28
N GLU A 281 4.32 -17.93 3.11
CA GLU A 281 2.98 -17.53 3.56
C GLU A 281 2.93 -17.43 5.09
N VAL A 282 2.49 -16.29 5.60
CA VAL A 282 2.20 -16.09 7.02
C VAL A 282 0.80 -16.64 7.30
N SER A 283 0.68 -17.96 7.32
CA SER A 283 -0.63 -18.64 7.41
C SER A 283 -1.09 -18.87 8.85
N ALA A 284 -2.39 -19.15 9.02
CA ALA A 284 -2.98 -19.56 10.29
C ALA A 284 -2.39 -20.86 10.91
N ARG A 285 -1.55 -21.60 10.18
CA ARG A 285 -0.84 -22.77 10.70
C ARG A 285 0.40 -22.42 11.53
N ILE A 286 0.83 -21.16 11.49
CA ILE A 286 1.96 -20.67 12.27
C ILE A 286 1.44 -20.23 13.63
N GLU A 287 1.99 -20.82 14.69
CA GLU A 287 1.67 -20.43 16.06
C GLU A 287 2.06 -18.96 16.30
N PRO A 288 1.15 -18.11 16.82
CA PRO A 288 1.47 -16.73 17.15
C PRO A 288 2.56 -16.61 18.22
N ASP A 289 3.51 -15.71 18.02
CA ASP A 289 4.51 -15.39 19.04
C ASP A 289 3.82 -14.76 20.26
N PRO A 290 4.00 -15.29 21.48
CA PRO A 290 3.22 -14.88 22.64
C PRO A 290 3.51 -13.45 23.08
N ASP A 291 4.73 -12.94 22.88
CA ASP A 291 5.08 -11.59 23.31
C ASP A 291 4.57 -10.55 22.32
N VAL A 292 4.68 -10.83 21.01
CA VAL A 292 4.08 -9.97 20.00
C VAL A 292 2.56 -10.01 20.07
N ALA A 293 1.95 -11.17 20.35
CA ALA A 293 0.50 -11.28 20.54
C ALA A 293 -0.03 -10.39 21.68
N LYS A 294 0.74 -10.20 22.76
CA LYS A 294 0.39 -9.25 23.84
C LYS A 294 0.38 -7.81 23.34
N VAL A 295 1.35 -7.42 22.49
CA VAL A 295 1.38 -6.08 21.88
C VAL A 295 0.15 -5.86 21.00
N VAL A 296 -0.18 -6.84 20.14
CA VAL A 296 -1.38 -6.78 19.30
C VAL A 296 -2.64 -6.64 20.15
N ALA A 297 -2.81 -7.47 21.17
CA ALA A 297 -3.97 -7.43 22.06
C ALA A 297 -4.10 -6.08 22.80
N ALA A 298 -2.99 -5.53 23.30
CA ALA A 298 -2.99 -4.24 24.00
C ALA A 298 -3.44 -3.09 23.09
N TYR A 299 -2.98 -3.06 21.84
CA TYR A 299 -3.42 -2.04 20.88
C TYR A 299 -4.84 -2.28 20.38
N ALA A 300 -5.29 -3.52 20.25
CA ALA A 300 -6.69 -3.83 19.94
C ALA A 300 -7.63 -3.32 21.04
N GLU A 301 -7.25 -3.49 22.32
CA GLU A 301 -8.02 -2.98 23.45
C GLU A 301 -8.05 -1.45 23.48
N ARG A 302 -6.89 -0.80 23.29
CA ARG A 302 -6.80 0.67 23.23
C ARG A 302 -7.59 1.24 22.04
N LEU A 303 -7.48 0.61 20.87
CA LEU A 303 -8.26 0.99 19.70
C LEU A 303 -9.75 0.84 19.96
N GLY A 304 -10.17 -0.23 20.64
CA GLY A 304 -11.57 -0.41 21.06
C GLY A 304 -12.07 0.79 21.86
N ARG A 305 -11.35 1.19 22.91
CA ARG A 305 -11.69 2.35 23.75
C ARG A 305 -11.76 3.65 22.96
N GLU A 306 -10.84 3.86 22.02
CA GLU A 306 -10.81 5.06 21.18
C GLU A 306 -11.90 5.07 20.09
N LEU A 307 -12.27 3.90 19.56
CA LEU A 307 -13.34 3.76 18.57
C LEU A 307 -14.71 3.98 19.18
N ASP A 308 -14.88 3.67 20.47
CA ASP A 308 -16.14 3.84 21.19
C ASP A 308 -16.38 5.31 21.63
N VAL A 309 -15.47 6.22 21.31
CA VAL A 309 -15.62 7.67 21.53
C VAL A 309 -16.78 8.21 20.69
N VAL A 310 -17.72 8.89 21.35
CA VAL A 310 -18.83 9.60 20.72
C VAL A 310 -18.31 10.83 19.98
N VAL A 311 -18.60 10.91 18.69
CA VAL A 311 -18.17 12.00 17.78
C VAL A 311 -19.31 12.95 17.44
N GLY A 312 -20.55 12.51 17.65
CA GLY A 312 -21.74 13.32 17.44
C GLY A 312 -22.99 12.50 17.71
N ARG A 313 -24.12 12.94 17.17
CA ARG A 313 -25.42 12.29 17.37
C ARG A 313 -26.26 12.41 16.11
N THR A 314 -27.14 11.45 15.86
CA THR A 314 -28.20 11.59 14.85
C THR A 314 -29.57 11.58 15.52
N THR A 315 -30.47 12.45 15.08
CA THR A 315 -31.88 12.44 15.52
C THR A 315 -32.81 11.73 14.53
N THR A 316 -32.30 11.35 13.36
CA THR A 316 -33.03 10.58 12.35
C THR A 316 -32.35 9.23 12.10
N PRO A 317 -33.10 8.18 11.72
CA PRO A 317 -32.50 6.93 11.28
C PRO A 317 -31.67 7.17 10.01
N LEU A 318 -30.44 6.65 9.94
CA LEU A 318 -29.58 6.75 8.76
C LEU A 318 -29.66 5.45 7.95
N GLU A 319 -30.06 5.54 6.69
CA GLU A 319 -30.20 4.40 5.80
C GLU A 319 -28.83 3.96 5.26
N ALA A 320 -28.29 2.86 5.81
CA ALA A 320 -27.00 2.29 5.40
C ALA A 320 -27.12 0.83 4.91
N ARG A 321 -28.33 0.37 4.58
CA ARG A 321 -28.54 -0.97 4.01
C ARG A 321 -28.07 -1.02 2.56
N ARG A 322 -27.57 -2.19 2.15
CA ARG A 322 -27.00 -2.40 0.82
C ARG A 322 -27.97 -2.05 -0.31
N ALA A 323 -29.20 -2.54 -0.27
CA ALA A 323 -30.14 -2.39 -1.39
C ALA A 323 -30.58 -0.92 -1.62
N PRO A 324 -31.03 -0.15 -0.60
CA PRO A 324 -31.39 1.25 -0.80
C PRO A 324 -30.23 2.12 -1.31
N LEU A 325 -29.04 2.00 -0.70
CA LEU A 325 -27.84 2.72 -1.12
C LEU A 325 -27.48 2.51 -2.61
N ARG A 326 -27.90 1.38 -3.18
CA ARG A 326 -27.56 0.96 -4.54
C ARG A 326 -28.70 1.10 -5.55
N THR A 327 -29.85 1.60 -5.13
CA THR A 327 -31.04 1.63 -5.99
C THR A 327 -31.85 2.91 -5.90
N GLN A 328 -31.63 3.75 -4.88
CA GLN A 328 -32.39 4.97 -4.64
C GLN A 328 -31.59 5.99 -3.83
N GLU A 329 -32.14 7.19 -3.73
CA GLU A 329 -31.69 8.22 -2.79
C GLU A 329 -31.76 7.71 -1.35
N THR A 330 -30.74 8.05 -0.56
CA THR A 330 -30.69 7.75 0.87
C THR A 330 -30.16 8.95 1.63
N ASN A 331 -30.76 9.23 2.79
CA ASN A 331 -30.35 10.36 3.60
C ASN A 331 -28.87 10.29 4.05
N LEU A 332 -28.33 9.09 4.29
CA LEU A 332 -26.92 8.93 4.58
C LEU A 332 -26.04 9.21 3.36
N GLY A 333 -26.42 8.70 2.19
CA GLY A 333 -25.70 8.96 0.94
C GLY A 333 -25.62 10.45 0.62
N ASP A 334 -26.74 11.15 0.77
CA ASP A 334 -26.82 12.60 0.57
C ASP A 334 -25.93 13.35 1.56
N PHE A 335 -25.98 12.99 2.84
CA PHE A 335 -25.16 13.62 3.87
C PHE A 335 -23.66 13.46 3.59
N VAL A 336 -23.22 12.27 3.18
CA VAL A 336 -21.81 12.02 2.85
C VAL A 336 -21.39 12.80 1.60
N ALA A 337 -22.21 12.80 0.54
CA ALA A 337 -21.92 13.57 -0.66
C ALA A 337 -21.89 15.09 -0.39
N ASP A 338 -22.79 15.59 0.45
CA ASP A 338 -22.82 16.99 0.88
C ASP A 338 -21.57 17.34 1.72
N ALA A 339 -21.13 16.44 2.61
CA ALA A 339 -19.90 16.60 3.37
C ALA A 339 -18.66 16.67 2.46
N MET A 340 -18.57 15.78 1.45
CA MET A 340 -17.51 15.83 0.42
C MET A 340 -17.49 17.18 -0.30
N ARG A 341 -18.66 17.62 -0.79
CA ARG A 341 -18.80 18.89 -1.51
C ARG A 341 -18.38 20.08 -0.63
N ALA A 342 -18.87 20.14 0.60
CA ALA A 342 -18.59 21.23 1.52
C ALA A 342 -17.10 21.29 1.90
N ARG A 343 -16.49 20.14 2.19
CA ARG A 343 -15.09 20.04 2.62
C ARG A 343 -14.10 20.44 1.53
N LEU A 344 -14.42 20.12 0.27
CA LEU A 344 -13.56 20.37 -0.89
C LEU A 344 -13.99 21.57 -1.74
N LYS A 345 -15.11 22.22 -1.38
CA LYS A 345 -15.66 23.41 -2.05
C LYS A 345 -15.89 23.19 -3.55
N THR A 346 -16.51 22.07 -3.91
CA THR A 346 -16.81 21.72 -5.31
C THR A 346 -18.25 22.07 -5.69
N ASP A 347 -18.55 22.09 -6.99
CA ASP A 347 -19.91 22.30 -7.51
C ASP A 347 -20.80 21.08 -7.21
N VAL A 348 -20.25 19.88 -7.40
CA VAL A 348 -20.96 18.62 -7.19
C VAL A 348 -20.11 17.61 -6.43
N ALA A 349 -20.76 16.59 -5.88
CA ALA A 349 -20.12 15.41 -5.32
C ALA A 349 -20.85 14.14 -5.74
N MET A 350 -20.11 13.06 -5.96
CA MET A 350 -20.65 11.74 -6.30
C MET A 350 -19.91 10.65 -5.54
N LEU A 351 -20.67 9.78 -4.89
CA LEU A 351 -20.19 8.63 -4.16
C LEU A 351 -20.96 7.39 -4.60
N ASN A 352 -20.26 6.33 -4.97
CA ASN A 352 -20.92 5.06 -5.26
C ASN A 352 -21.46 4.44 -3.97
N GLY A 353 -22.72 4.00 -3.99
CA GLY A 353 -23.40 3.39 -2.83
C GLY A 353 -22.70 2.13 -2.32
N GLY A 354 -21.91 1.46 -3.16
CA GLY A 354 -21.03 0.36 -2.77
C GLY A 354 -19.95 0.75 -1.76
N GLY A 355 -19.57 2.03 -1.72
CA GLY A 355 -18.60 2.61 -0.80
C GLY A 355 -19.14 2.87 0.61
N ILE A 356 -20.46 2.96 0.78
CA ILE A 356 -21.11 3.05 2.10
C ILE A 356 -21.54 1.65 2.55
N ARG A 357 -21.18 1.29 3.78
CA ARG A 357 -21.30 -0.06 4.35
C ARG A 357 -22.08 -0.04 5.67
N SER A 358 -22.05 -1.17 6.38
CA SER A 358 -22.74 -1.55 7.62
C SER A 358 -23.98 -2.43 7.45
N ASP A 359 -24.66 -2.36 6.30
CA ASP A 359 -25.85 -3.17 5.97
C ASP A 359 -26.95 -3.14 7.05
N ARG A 360 -27.13 -1.97 7.68
CA ARG A 360 -28.12 -1.74 8.74
C ARG A 360 -28.71 -0.34 8.64
N VAL A 361 -29.79 -0.10 9.36
CA VAL A 361 -30.25 1.27 9.65
C VAL A 361 -29.62 1.72 10.96
N VAL A 362 -28.85 2.81 10.94
CA VAL A 362 -28.29 3.41 12.16
C VAL A 362 -29.42 4.17 12.85
N GLN A 363 -29.80 3.72 14.04
CA GLN A 363 -30.92 4.32 14.77
C GLN A 363 -30.56 5.69 15.37
N PRO A 364 -31.54 6.57 15.63
CA PRO A 364 -31.33 7.80 16.37
C PRO A 364 -30.57 7.56 17.68
N GLY A 365 -29.55 8.37 17.94
CA GLY A 365 -28.65 8.14 19.07
C GLY A 365 -27.26 8.73 18.90
N PRO A 366 -26.35 8.45 19.86
CA PRO A 366 -24.94 8.80 19.73
C PRO A 366 -24.31 8.06 18.55
N LEU A 367 -23.42 8.76 17.85
CA LEU A 367 -22.56 8.20 16.80
C LEU A 367 -21.13 8.16 17.32
N THR A 368 -20.49 7.01 17.16
CA THR A 368 -19.10 6.78 17.59
C THR A 368 -18.14 6.78 16.40
N ARG A 369 -16.82 6.86 16.67
CA ARG A 369 -15.81 6.62 15.63
C ARG A 369 -15.97 5.23 14.99
N ARG A 370 -16.36 4.22 15.78
CA ARG A 370 -16.69 2.87 15.29
C ARG A 370 -17.81 2.89 14.27
N ASP A 371 -18.85 3.67 14.50
CA ASP A 371 -19.95 3.80 13.54
C ASP A 371 -19.43 4.38 12.22
N VAL A 372 -18.64 5.46 12.26
CA VAL A 372 -18.05 6.07 11.05
C VAL A 372 -17.17 5.07 10.30
N ALA A 373 -16.27 4.38 11.01
CA ALA A 373 -15.40 3.36 10.41
C ALA A 373 -16.18 2.18 9.82
N SER A 374 -17.31 1.80 10.43
CA SER A 374 -18.18 0.75 9.90
C SER A 374 -18.98 1.18 8.67
N LEU A 375 -19.34 2.47 8.59
CA LEU A 375 -20.03 3.05 7.44
C LEU A 375 -19.09 3.24 6.25
N LEU A 376 -17.83 3.59 6.49
CA LEU A 376 -16.83 3.87 5.46
C LEU A 376 -15.53 3.09 5.75
N PRO A 377 -15.54 1.75 5.62
CA PRO A 377 -14.43 0.90 6.05
C PRO A 377 -13.25 0.88 5.06
N PHE A 378 -13.40 1.53 3.91
CA PHE A 378 -12.36 1.61 2.90
C PHE A 378 -11.57 2.90 3.11
N GLY A 379 -10.24 2.84 2.90
CA GLY A 379 -9.37 4.01 2.85
C GLY A 379 -9.56 4.86 1.58
N ASN A 380 -10.79 4.95 1.07
CA ASN A 380 -11.11 5.71 -0.14
C ASN A 380 -10.75 7.18 0.08
N VAL A 381 -9.93 7.72 -0.82
CA VAL A 381 -9.62 9.14 -0.84
C VAL A 381 -10.60 9.89 -1.75
N VAL A 382 -11.02 11.08 -1.31
CA VAL A 382 -11.84 11.99 -2.11
C VAL A 382 -10.95 12.87 -2.98
N VAL A 383 -11.17 12.83 -4.28
CA VAL A 383 -10.43 13.59 -5.29
C VAL A 383 -11.33 14.64 -5.92
N VAL A 384 -10.72 15.71 -6.44
CA VAL A 384 -11.44 16.76 -7.15
C VAL A 384 -11.08 16.71 -8.63
N LEU A 385 -12.10 16.60 -9.47
CA LEU A 385 -11.97 16.59 -10.92
C LEU A 385 -12.59 17.86 -11.51
N GLU A 386 -12.01 18.36 -12.60
CA GLU A 386 -12.69 19.25 -13.54
C GLU A 386 -13.30 18.39 -14.65
N VAL A 387 -14.62 18.41 -14.75
CA VAL A 387 -15.42 17.58 -15.67
C VAL A 387 -16.39 18.43 -16.48
N THR A 388 -16.66 18.05 -17.72
CA THR A 388 -17.74 18.66 -18.51
C THR A 388 -19.11 18.17 -18.06
N GLY A 389 -20.17 18.93 -18.36
CA GLY A 389 -21.54 18.47 -18.12
C GLY A 389 -21.88 17.17 -18.85
N ARG A 390 -21.25 16.94 -20.02
CA ARG A 390 -21.34 15.67 -20.75
C ARG A 390 -20.77 14.50 -19.95
N GLN A 391 -19.55 14.64 -19.41
CA GLN A 391 -18.92 13.62 -18.57
C GLN A 391 -19.73 13.36 -17.28
N LEU A 392 -20.28 14.41 -16.66
CA LEU A 392 -21.19 14.28 -15.52
C LEU A 392 -22.44 13.48 -15.88
N ARG A 393 -23.10 13.81 -17.00
CA ARG A 393 -24.28 13.07 -17.47
C ARG A 393 -23.94 11.60 -17.74
N GLU A 394 -22.82 11.33 -18.41
CA GLU A 394 -22.36 9.96 -18.68
C GLU A 394 -22.13 9.17 -17.38
N ALA A 395 -21.49 9.77 -16.38
CA ALA A 395 -21.31 9.14 -15.08
C ALA A 395 -22.65 8.82 -14.39
N LEU A 396 -23.58 9.77 -14.37
CA LEU A 396 -24.90 9.59 -13.76
C LEU A 396 -25.73 8.51 -14.49
N GLU A 397 -25.72 8.50 -15.82
CA GLU A 397 -26.38 7.47 -16.63
C GLU A 397 -25.80 6.08 -16.35
N HIS A 398 -24.46 5.97 -16.27
CA HIS A 398 -23.80 4.72 -15.89
C HIS A 398 -24.19 4.28 -14.48
N GLY A 399 -24.24 5.20 -13.52
CA GLY A 399 -24.69 4.93 -12.16
C GLY A 399 -26.14 4.46 -12.09
N LEU A 400 -27.05 5.07 -12.85
CA LEU A 400 -28.45 4.65 -12.94
C LEU A 400 -28.60 3.26 -13.56
N ALA A 401 -27.72 2.85 -14.48
CA ALA A 401 -27.71 1.49 -15.03
C ALA A 401 -27.34 0.42 -13.98
N GLN A 402 -26.60 0.79 -12.93
CA GLN A 402 -26.22 -0.14 -11.85
C GLN A 402 -27.41 -0.58 -11.00
N ARG A 403 -28.46 0.24 -10.94
CA ARG A 403 -29.67 -0.01 -10.15
C ARG A 403 -30.31 -1.37 -10.44
N ASP A 404 -30.37 -1.75 -11.71
CA ASP A 404 -31.07 -2.96 -12.19
C ASP A 404 -30.51 -4.26 -11.60
N ARG A 405 -29.25 -4.22 -11.16
CA ARG A 405 -28.52 -5.35 -10.58
C ARG A 405 -28.06 -5.11 -9.15
N GLU A 406 -28.58 -4.06 -8.49
CA GLU A 406 -28.09 -3.58 -7.19
C GLU A 406 -26.55 -3.45 -7.16
N GLY A 407 -25.99 -2.92 -8.25
CA GLY A 407 -24.56 -2.74 -8.44
C GLY A 407 -24.00 -1.70 -7.47
N GLY A 408 -22.73 -1.86 -7.08
CA GLY A 408 -22.07 -0.91 -6.18
C GLY A 408 -22.02 0.52 -6.75
N GLY A 409 -21.97 0.65 -8.07
CA GLY A 409 -21.77 1.92 -8.77
C GLY A 409 -22.96 2.87 -8.84
N PHE A 410 -24.12 2.55 -8.24
CA PHE A 410 -25.21 3.54 -8.16
C PHE A 410 -24.73 4.75 -7.35
N LEU A 411 -24.92 5.96 -7.86
CA LEU A 411 -24.36 7.16 -7.26
C LEU A 411 -25.34 7.82 -6.29
N GLN A 412 -24.88 8.01 -5.05
CA GLN A 412 -25.40 9.03 -4.14
C GLN A 412 -24.75 10.37 -4.51
N ILE A 413 -25.49 11.47 -4.44
CA ILE A 413 -25.10 12.74 -5.07
C ILE A 413 -25.28 13.96 -4.15
N GLY A 414 -24.48 14.99 -4.37
CA GLY A 414 -24.59 16.28 -3.69
C GLY A 414 -24.35 17.45 -4.64
N GLY A 415 -25.13 18.52 -4.51
CA GLY A 415 -25.01 19.73 -5.35
C GLY A 415 -25.60 19.58 -6.76
N ILE A 416 -26.09 18.38 -7.08
CA ILE A 416 -26.75 18.03 -8.33
C ILE A 416 -28.04 17.27 -8.01
N ALA A 417 -29.09 17.55 -8.76
CA ALA A 417 -30.38 16.86 -8.71
C ALA A 417 -30.74 16.34 -10.09
N LEU A 418 -31.38 15.17 -10.17
CA LEU A 418 -31.81 14.55 -11.40
C LEU A 418 -33.19 13.91 -11.29
N THR A 419 -33.92 13.99 -12.39
CA THR A 419 -35.13 13.20 -12.64
C THR A 419 -34.86 12.21 -13.75
N PHE A 420 -35.15 10.93 -13.54
CA PHE A 420 -34.88 9.87 -14.50
C PHE A 420 -36.09 8.97 -14.72
N ASP A 421 -36.13 8.32 -15.88
CA ASP A 421 -37.16 7.37 -16.28
C ASP A 421 -36.53 5.96 -16.32
N PRO A 422 -36.87 5.07 -15.38
CA PRO A 422 -36.28 3.72 -15.31
C PRO A 422 -36.72 2.82 -16.47
N SER A 423 -37.78 3.16 -17.21
CA SER A 423 -38.24 2.38 -18.36
C SER A 423 -37.38 2.59 -19.62
N ARG A 424 -36.58 3.68 -19.65
CA ARG A 424 -35.66 3.97 -20.75
C ARG A 424 -34.43 3.07 -20.72
N ALA A 425 -33.88 2.85 -21.92
CA ALA A 425 -32.63 2.12 -22.09
C ALA A 425 -31.51 2.74 -21.24
N ALA A 426 -30.66 1.89 -20.66
CA ALA A 426 -29.46 2.32 -19.95
C ALA A 426 -28.62 3.25 -20.83
N GLY A 427 -28.13 4.36 -20.28
CA GLY A 427 -27.45 5.41 -21.03
C GLY A 427 -28.34 6.58 -21.45
N SER A 428 -29.67 6.45 -21.36
CA SER A 428 -30.64 7.47 -21.77
C SER A 428 -31.79 7.66 -20.77
N ARG A 429 -31.57 7.39 -19.48
CA ARG A 429 -32.58 7.43 -18.42
C ARG A 429 -32.85 8.83 -17.90
N ILE A 430 -31.87 9.72 -17.89
CA ILE A 430 -32.00 11.04 -17.27
C ILE A 430 -32.88 11.95 -18.13
N VAL A 431 -34.04 12.33 -17.59
CA VAL A 431 -34.99 13.29 -18.17
C VAL A 431 -34.52 14.72 -17.93
N THR A 432 -34.19 15.06 -16.69
CA THR A 432 -33.61 16.37 -16.34
C THR A 432 -32.48 16.19 -15.33
N ALA A 433 -31.49 17.08 -15.38
CA ALA A 433 -30.45 17.20 -14.38
C ALA A 433 -30.16 18.68 -14.15
N LYS A 434 -29.90 19.07 -12.89
CA LYS A 434 -29.62 20.45 -12.47
C LYS A 434 -28.47 20.48 -11.49
N VAL A 435 -27.55 21.43 -11.66
CA VAL A 435 -26.49 21.73 -10.70
C VAL A 435 -26.88 23.01 -9.97
N GLY A 436 -27.13 22.92 -8.66
CA GLY A 436 -27.92 23.91 -7.94
C GLY A 436 -29.28 24.11 -8.63
N ASP A 437 -29.64 25.36 -8.93
CA ASP A 437 -30.91 25.70 -9.59
C ASP A 437 -30.83 25.71 -11.13
N ALA A 438 -29.62 25.60 -11.69
CA ALA A 438 -29.41 25.71 -13.14
C ALA A 438 -29.45 24.34 -13.83
N PRO A 439 -30.07 24.22 -15.03
CA PRO A 439 -29.96 23.01 -15.85
C PRO A 439 -28.50 22.61 -16.11
N LEU A 440 -28.24 21.30 -16.15
CA LEU A 440 -26.92 20.77 -16.50
C LEU A 440 -26.58 21.14 -17.95
N ASP A 441 -25.69 22.12 -18.10
CA ASP A 441 -25.11 22.50 -19.39
C ASP A 441 -24.05 21.48 -19.81
N PRO A 442 -24.18 20.81 -20.97
CA PRO A 442 -23.24 19.79 -21.44
C PRO A 442 -21.80 20.28 -21.64
N GLU A 443 -21.62 21.54 -22.02
CA GLU A 443 -20.33 22.11 -22.43
C GLU A 443 -19.66 22.90 -21.30
N ARG A 444 -20.42 23.29 -20.27
CA ARG A 444 -19.87 23.89 -19.06
C ARG A 444 -18.97 22.91 -18.31
N ARG A 445 -17.89 23.43 -17.73
CA ARG A 445 -17.01 22.72 -16.79
C ARG A 445 -17.49 22.90 -15.36
N TYR A 446 -17.40 21.83 -14.58
CA TYR A 446 -17.77 21.74 -13.17
C TYR A 446 -16.63 21.10 -12.39
N THR A 447 -16.53 21.48 -11.12
CA THR A 447 -15.70 20.80 -10.14
C THR A 447 -16.49 19.69 -9.46
N ALA A 448 -15.96 18.47 -9.47
CA ALA A 448 -16.63 17.29 -8.92
C ALA A 448 -15.75 16.61 -7.87
N ALA A 449 -16.27 16.49 -6.64
CA ALA A 449 -15.68 15.66 -5.60
C ALA A 449 -16.14 14.21 -5.80
N VAL A 450 -15.22 13.29 -6.04
CA VAL A 450 -15.51 11.86 -6.25
C VAL A 450 -14.53 11.02 -5.46
N VAL A 451 -14.84 9.75 -5.21
CA VAL A 451 -13.83 8.83 -4.65
C VAL A 451 -12.88 8.36 -5.75
N GLU A 452 -11.59 8.28 -5.44
CA GLU A 452 -10.55 7.88 -6.40
C GLU A 452 -10.83 6.53 -7.06
N TYR A 453 -11.53 5.63 -6.36
CA TYR A 453 -11.93 4.31 -6.85
C TYR A 453 -12.69 4.42 -8.18
N LEU A 454 -13.59 5.39 -8.31
CA LEU A 454 -14.36 5.62 -9.53
C LEU A 454 -13.49 6.20 -10.65
N VAL A 455 -12.51 7.04 -10.31
CA VAL A 455 -11.57 7.63 -11.28
C VAL A 455 -10.67 6.57 -11.91
N ARG A 456 -10.27 5.56 -11.12
CA ARG A 456 -9.47 4.42 -11.58
C ARG A 456 -10.28 3.38 -12.39
N GLY A 457 -11.57 3.63 -12.68
CA GLY A 457 -12.42 2.71 -13.42
C GLY A 457 -13.24 1.75 -12.57
N GLY A 458 -13.22 1.91 -11.24
CA GLY A 458 -14.03 1.14 -10.31
C GLY A 458 -15.52 1.20 -10.67
N ASP A 459 -16.25 0.12 -10.40
CA ASP A 459 -17.65 -0.07 -10.82
C ASP A 459 -17.94 0.18 -12.33
N GLY A 460 -16.90 0.19 -13.17
CA GLY A 460 -16.99 0.40 -14.62
C GLY A 460 -17.06 1.87 -15.07
N PHE A 461 -16.76 2.82 -14.20
CA PHE A 461 -16.79 4.25 -14.55
C PHE A 461 -15.63 4.65 -15.46
N THR A 462 -15.90 4.88 -16.74
CA THR A 462 -14.88 5.33 -17.71
C THR A 462 -14.91 6.83 -17.99
N SER A 463 -16.01 7.51 -17.66
CA SER A 463 -16.24 8.94 -17.93
C SER A 463 -15.23 9.88 -17.25
N PHE A 464 -14.55 9.39 -16.21
CA PHE A 464 -13.55 10.16 -15.46
C PHE A 464 -12.11 9.97 -15.94
N ARG A 465 -11.82 9.04 -16.85
CA ARG A 465 -10.43 8.68 -17.23
C ARG A 465 -9.62 9.86 -17.76
N ASP A 466 -10.24 10.71 -18.57
CA ASP A 466 -9.61 11.87 -19.19
C ASP A 466 -9.95 13.19 -18.49
N ALA A 467 -10.62 13.12 -17.32
CA ALA A 467 -10.94 14.30 -16.55
C ALA A 467 -9.65 14.91 -15.97
N ARG A 468 -9.57 16.24 -15.98
CA ARG A 468 -8.43 16.93 -15.38
C ARG A 468 -8.54 16.83 -13.86
N VAL A 469 -7.56 16.20 -13.23
CA VAL A 469 -7.48 16.09 -11.77
C VAL A 469 -7.01 17.43 -11.19
N LEU A 470 -7.82 18.04 -10.33
CA LEU A 470 -7.51 19.27 -9.59
C LEU A 470 -6.96 18.97 -8.19
N THR A 471 -7.40 17.87 -7.59
CA THR A 471 -6.86 17.30 -6.35
C THR A 471 -6.84 15.79 -6.53
N ASP A 472 -5.66 15.19 -6.50
CA ASP A 472 -5.48 13.75 -6.67
C ASP A 472 -5.73 13.01 -5.35
N ALA A 473 -5.66 11.67 -5.36
CA ALA A 473 -5.86 10.78 -4.20
C ALA A 473 -4.82 10.93 -3.07
N ALA A 474 -4.02 11.94 -3.24
CA ALA A 474 -2.64 11.99 -2.89
C ALA A 474 -2.48 13.25 -2.03
N SER A 475 -3.18 14.33 -2.43
CA SER A 475 -3.54 15.48 -1.61
C SER A 475 -5.01 15.47 -1.10
N GLY A 476 -5.81 14.47 -1.48
CA GLY A 476 -7.22 14.36 -1.12
C GLY A 476 -7.46 13.86 0.32
N PRO A 477 -8.54 14.25 1.00
CA PRO A 477 -8.87 13.73 2.31
C PRO A 477 -9.45 12.31 2.23
N ILE A 478 -9.20 11.49 3.24
CA ILE A 478 -9.86 10.19 3.40
C ILE A 478 -11.36 10.43 3.62
N LEU A 479 -12.22 9.70 2.90
CA LEU A 479 -13.67 9.90 2.95
C LEU A 479 -14.24 9.70 4.38
N ALA A 480 -13.70 8.75 5.14
CA ALA A 480 -14.09 8.54 6.53
C ALA A 480 -13.76 9.75 7.42
N ASP A 481 -12.65 10.45 7.19
CA ASP A 481 -12.32 11.70 7.89
C ASP A 481 -13.29 12.81 7.52
N VAL A 482 -13.66 12.93 6.24
CA VAL A 482 -14.66 13.91 5.79
C VAL A 482 -15.99 13.71 6.54
N LEU A 483 -16.45 12.46 6.66
CA LEU A 483 -17.68 12.15 7.40
C LEU A 483 -17.52 12.44 8.91
N LEU A 484 -16.39 12.03 9.50
CA LEU A 484 -16.09 12.26 10.91
C LEU A 484 -16.06 13.75 11.25
N GLU A 485 -15.35 14.56 10.44
CA GLU A 485 -15.26 16.01 10.58
C GLU A 485 -16.65 16.65 10.48
N ALA A 486 -17.46 16.24 9.51
CA ALA A 486 -18.82 16.77 9.31
C ALA A 486 -19.75 16.46 10.51
N ILE A 487 -19.73 15.23 11.01
CA ILE A 487 -20.52 14.84 12.20
C ILE A 487 -20.04 15.61 13.44
N THR A 488 -18.72 15.70 13.63
CA THR A 488 -18.12 16.36 14.80
C THR A 488 -18.41 17.86 14.80
N ALA A 489 -18.28 18.52 13.64
CA ALA A 489 -18.55 19.93 13.49
C ALA A 489 -20.04 20.27 13.69
N ALA A 490 -20.94 19.41 13.23
CA ALA A 490 -22.38 19.58 13.44
C ALA A 490 -22.80 19.27 14.88
N GLY A 491 -22.13 18.33 15.54
CA GLY A 491 -22.47 17.80 16.87
C GLY A 491 -23.74 16.94 16.88
N THR A 492 -24.80 17.38 16.20
CA THR A 492 -26.04 16.65 15.96
C THR A 492 -26.46 16.79 14.49
N ILE A 493 -26.73 15.67 13.83
CA ILE A 493 -27.18 15.61 12.44
C ILE A 493 -28.61 15.07 12.34
N ALA A 494 -29.32 15.47 11.28
CA ALA A 494 -30.67 15.02 11.00
C ALA A 494 -30.90 14.96 9.47
N PRO A 495 -30.07 14.22 8.71
CA PRO A 495 -30.18 14.23 7.26
C PRO A 495 -31.51 13.60 6.81
N VAL A 496 -32.04 14.15 5.73
CA VAL A 496 -33.31 13.77 5.11
C VAL A 496 -33.09 13.52 3.62
N VAL A 497 -33.96 12.70 3.03
CA VAL A 497 -34.10 12.57 1.57
C VAL A 497 -34.82 13.81 1.07
N ASP A 498 -34.23 14.55 0.14
CA ASP A 498 -34.77 15.82 -0.39
C ASP A 498 -35.29 15.72 -1.83
N GLY A 499 -35.18 14.54 -2.45
CA GLY A 499 -35.70 14.26 -3.78
C GLY A 499 -34.72 14.62 -4.89
N ARG A 500 -33.42 14.79 -4.57
CA ARG A 500 -32.37 15.03 -5.58
C ARG A 500 -32.18 13.86 -6.55
N ILE A 501 -32.61 12.64 -6.23
CA ILE A 501 -32.69 11.52 -7.18
C ILE A 501 -34.14 11.06 -7.28
N HIS A 502 -34.83 11.51 -8.32
CA HIS A 502 -36.26 11.25 -8.50
C HIS A 502 -36.54 10.38 -9.73
N ALA A 503 -37.29 9.29 -9.58
CA ALA A 503 -37.79 8.49 -10.70
C ALA A 503 -39.16 9.01 -11.15
N THR A 504 -39.37 9.18 -12.46
CA THR A 504 -40.71 9.45 -13.01
C THR A 504 -41.61 8.24 -12.80
N GLN A 505 -42.89 8.49 -12.52
CA GLN A 505 -43.90 7.44 -12.41
C GLN A 505 -44.15 6.72 -13.74
#